data_AF-A0A933GI49-F1
#
_entry.id   AF-A0A933GI49-F1
#
_cell.length_a   1.000
_cell.length_b   1.000
_cell.length_c   1.000
_cell.angle_alpha   90.00
_cell.angle_beta   90.00
_cell.angle_gamma   90.00
#
_symmetry.space_group_name_H-M   'P 1'
#
loop_
_entity.id
_entity.type
_entity.pdbx_description
1 polymer ?
#
loop_
_entity_poly.entity_id
_entity_poly.type
_entity_poly.pdbx_seq_one_letter_code
_entity_poly.pdbx_strand_id
1 'polypeptide(L)' 'MTLNVGGADRVVRIIIGIVLLGLVVVGPQTWWGLVGIIPLLTGLVSY' A
#
# COMPACT_ATOMS: atom_id res chain seq x y z
N MET A 1 -19.05 -16.78 11.64
CA MET A 1 -18.42 -16.50 10.34
C MET A 1 -17.42 -15.37 10.52
N THR A 2 -16.14 -15.70 10.66
CA THR A 2 -15.05 -14.72 10.81
C THR A 2 -14.75 -14.10 9.44
N LEU A 3 -15.49 -13.05 9.09
CA LEU A 3 -15.26 -12.27 7.88
C LEU A 3 -14.05 -11.34 8.08
N ASN A 4 -12.85 -11.92 8.13
CA ASN A 4 -11.58 -11.17 8.13
C ASN A 4 -11.11 -10.79 6.72
N VAL A 5 -11.97 -10.97 5.71
CA VAL A 5 -11.72 -10.68 4.29
C VAL A 5 -11.55 -9.17 4.03
N GLY A 6 -12.01 -8.29 4.92
CA GLY A 6 -11.72 -6.86 4.80
C GLY A 6 -10.37 -6.45 5.39
N GLY A 7 -9.95 -7.12 6.47
CA GLY A 7 -8.76 -6.74 7.24
C GLY A 7 -7.46 -7.17 6.61
N ALA A 8 -7.38 -8.42 6.11
CA ALA A 8 -6.17 -8.94 5.48
C ALA A 8 -5.84 -8.17 4.20
N ASP A 9 -6.83 -7.98 3.33
CA ASP A 9 -6.71 -7.23 2.08
C ASP A 9 -6.29 -5.77 2.30
N ARG A 10 -6.78 -5.15 3.38
CA ARG A 10 -6.36 -3.81 3.82
C ARG A 10 -4.88 -3.78 4.20
N VAL A 11 -4.44 -4.72 5.03
CA VAL A 11 -3.04 -4.82 5.48
C VAL A 11 -2.10 -5.05 4.30
N VAL A 12 -2.45 -5.96 3.38
CA VAL A 12 -1.67 -6.23 2.17
C VAL A 12 -1.54 -4.98 1.30
N ARG A 13 -2.63 -4.23 1.08
CA ARG A 13 -2.59 -2.98 0.31
C ARG A 13 -1.70 -1.91 0.95
N ILE A 14 -1.77 -1.75 2.27
CA ILE A 14 -0.92 -0.80 3.00
C ILE A 14 0.55 -1.19 2.85
N ILE A 15 0.89 -2.48 3.05
CA ILE A 15 2.26 -2.97 2.90
C ILE A 15 2.78 -2.73 1.47
N ILE A 16 1.99 -3.06 0.45
CA ILE A 16 2.35 -2.81 -0.96
C ILE A 16 2.58 -1.31 -1.20
N GLY A 17 1.71 -0.44 -0.69
CA GLY A 17 1.87 1.00 -0.82
C GLY A 17 3.14 1.54 -0.17
N ILE A 18 3.49 1.04 1.02
CA ILE A 18 4.74 1.38 1.72
C ILE A 18 5.95 0.90 0.92
N VAL A 19 5.93 -0.35 0.43
CA VAL A 19 7.05 -0.91 -0.35
C VAL A 19 7.28 -0.10 -1.63
N LEU A 20 6.22 0.21 -2.36
CA LEU A 20 6.31 1.03 -3.57
C LEU A 20 6.82 2.44 -3.27
N LEU A 21 6.30 3.10 -2.23
CA LEU A 21 6.81 4.42 -1.81
C LEU A 21 8.27 4.36 -1.35
N GLY A 22 8.65 3.27 -0.70
CA GLY A 22 10.02 2.98 -0.30
C GLY A 22 10.99 2.94 -1.49
N LEU A 23 10.52 2.62 -2.71
CA LEU A 23 11.36 2.65 -3.91
C LEU A 23 11.86 4.05 -4.27
N VAL A 24 11.14 5.10 -3.85
CA VAL A 24 11.54 6.50 -4.05
C VAL A 24 12.70 6.88 -3.13
N VAL A 25 12.80 6.27 -1.94
CA VAL A 25 13.75 6.67 -0.88
C VAL A 25 14.93 5.69 -0.75
N VAL A 26 14.67 4.38 -0.80
CA VAL A 26 15.66 3.31 -0.58
C VAL A 26 16.24 2.80 -1.91
N GLY A 27 15.52 2.94 -3.04
CA GLY A 27 16.02 2.63 -4.38
C GLY A 27 14.99 1.89 -5.25
N PRO A 28 15.03 1.96 -6.61
CA PRO A 28 15.96 2.64 -7.51
C PRO A 28 15.71 4.16 -7.70
N GLN A 29 15.04 4.83 -6.76
CA GLN A 29 14.69 6.25 -6.83
C GLN A 29 13.90 6.58 -8.12
N THR A 30 13.05 5.63 -8.53
CA THR A 30 12.22 5.79 -9.71
C THR A 30 10.91 6.44 -9.33
N TRP A 31 10.39 7.27 -10.23
CA TRP A 31 9.12 7.96 -10.05
C TRP A 31 7.93 6.97 -9.99
N TRP A 32 8.15 5.73 -10.46
CA TRP A 32 7.22 4.62 -10.31
C TRP A 32 6.86 4.30 -8.85
N GLY A 33 7.73 4.61 -7.88
CA GLY A 33 7.40 4.40 -6.47
C GLY A 33 6.24 5.26 -5.96
N LEU A 34 5.94 6.38 -6.62
CA LEU A 34 4.77 7.23 -6.31
C LEU A 34 3.44 6.50 -6.54
N VAL A 35 3.41 5.45 -7.36
CA VAL A 35 2.22 4.60 -7.54
C VAL A 35 1.78 4.01 -6.21
N GLY A 36 2.70 3.80 -5.26
CA GLY A 36 2.41 3.33 -3.90
C GLY A 36 1.45 4.24 -3.11
N ILE A 37 1.31 5.51 -3.47
CA ILE A 37 0.35 6.43 -2.85
C ILE A 37 -1.09 5.93 -3.03
N ILE A 38 -1.42 5.36 -4.20
CA ILE A 38 -2.77 4.92 -4.54
C ILE A 38 -3.24 3.74 -3.65
N PRO A 39 -2.52 2.61 -3.55
CA PRO A 39 -2.88 1.52 -2.64
C PRO A 39 -2.76 1.91 -1.16
N LEU A 40 -1.84 2.81 -0.80
CA LEU A 40 -1.72 3.30 0.57
C LEU A 40 -2.94 4.13 0.98
N LEU A 41 -3.35 5.10 0.16
CA LEU A 41 -4.53 5.94 0.41
C LEU A 41 -5.81 5.11 0.38
N THR A 42 -5.97 4.20 -0.58
CA THR A 42 -7.15 3.32 -0.60
C THR A 42 -7.18 2.37 0.60
N GLY A 43 -6.04 1.82 1.04
CA GLY A 43 -5.95 1.01 2.26
C GLY A 43 -6.18 1.79 3.56
N LEU A 44 -5.78 3.07 3.62
CA LEU A 44 -5.99 3.93 4.79
C LEU A 44 -7.41 4.48 4.87
N VAL A 45 -7.98 4.92 3.73
CA VAL A 45 -9.29 5.59 3.63
C VAL A 45 -10.46 4.59 3.51
N SER A 46 -10.19 3.29 3.42
CA SER A 46 -11.26 2.26 3.42
C SER A 46 -12.17 2.41 4.66
N TYR A 47 -13.43 2.78 4.41
CA TYR A 47 -14.57 2.80 5.34
C TYR A 47 -15.14 1.40 5.52
#